data_AF-A0A9E1INE2-F1
#
_entry.id   AF-A0A9E1INE2-F1
#
_cell.length_a   1.000
_cell.length_b   1.000
_cell.length_c   1.000
_cell.angle_alpha   90.00
_cell.angle_beta   90.00
_cell.angle_gamma   90.00
#
_symmetry.space_group_name_H-M   'P 1'
#
loop_
_entity.id
_entity.type
_entity.pdbx_description
1 polymer ?
#
loop_
_entity_poly.entity_id
_entity_poly.type
_entity_poly.pdbx_seq_one_letter_code
_entity_poly.pdbx_strand_id
1 'polypeptide(L)' 'MFGFFKRRRRRRIQQEPFPQPWLDTLASNVPLYERLPHEARVRLKGHIQVFLHEKTFEGCGGLT' A
#
# COMPACT_ATOMS: atom_id res chain seq x y z
N MET A 1 -21.75 13.81 2.86
CA MET A 1 -21.72 13.08 1.56
C MET A 1 -20.30 12.68 1.11
N PHE A 2 -19.27 13.53 1.20
CA PHE A 2 -17.91 13.25 0.69
C PHE A 2 -17.23 11.96 1.20
N GLY A 3 -17.47 11.56 2.45
CA GLY A 3 -16.86 10.35 3.03
C GLY A 3 -17.28 9.03 2.37
N PHE A 4 -18.48 8.97 1.77
CA PHE A 4 -18.96 7.77 1.08
C PHE A 4 -18.19 7.52 -0.22
N PHE A 5 -18.00 8.56 -1.03
CA PHE A 5 -17.20 8.49 -2.26
C PHE A 5 -15.75 8.10 -1.99
N LYS A 6 -15.17 8.63 -0.91
CA LYS A 6 -13.82 8.25 -0.45
C LYS A 6 -13.72 6.76 -0.10
N ARG A 7 -14.67 6.22 0.66
CA ARG A 7 -14.70 4.79 1.01
C ARG A 7 -14.85 3.91 -0.23
N ARG A 8 -15.73 4.27 -1.16
CA ARG A 8 -15.92 3.52 -2.42
C ARG A 8 -14.64 3.50 -3.27
N ARG A 9 -13.97 4.65 -3.42
CA ARG A 9 -12.69 4.75 -4.14
C ARG A 9 -11.62 3.87 -3.52
N ARG A 10 -11.44 3.93 -2.19
CA ARG A 10 -10.46 3.09 -1.47
C ARG A 10 -10.73 1.60 -1.65
N ARG A 11 -12.00 1.17 -1.57
CA ARG A 11 -12.36 -0.25 -1.81
C ARG A 11 -11.98 -0.71 -3.20
N ARG A 12 -12.17 0.13 -4.23
CA ARG A 12 -11.77 -0.18 -5.60
C ARG A 12 -10.24 -0.37 -5.71
N ILE A 13 -9.47 0.56 -5.14
CA ILE A 13 -8.00 0.51 -5.14
C ILE A 13 -7.49 -0.76 -4.43
N GLN A 14 -8.10 -1.15 -3.30
CA GLN A 14 -7.73 -2.35 -2.55
C GLN A 14 -8.04 -3.67 -3.26
N GLN A 15 -8.86 -3.65 -4.30
CA GLN A 15 -9.19 -4.82 -5.11
C GLN A 15 -8.25 -4.97 -6.32
N GLU A 16 -7.40 -3.98 -6.59
CA GLU A 16 -6.41 -4.08 -7.65
C GLU A 16 -5.34 -5.12 -7.27
N PRO A 17 -4.77 -5.85 -8.25
CA PRO A 17 -3.66 -6.74 -7.99
C PRO A 17 -2.51 -5.99 -7.30
N PHE A 18 -1.90 -6.62 -6.30
CA PHE A 18 -0.73 -6.04 -5.65
C PHE A 18 0.50 -6.24 -6.56
N PRO A 19 1.18 -5.17 -7.03
CA PRO A 19 2.29 -5.30 -7.97
C PRO A 19 3.43 -6.14 -7.40
N GLN A 20 3.98 -7.05 -8.22
CA GLN A 20 5.12 -7.88 -7.81
C GLN A 20 6.34 -7.06 -7.36
N PRO A 21 6.76 -5.97 -8.04
CA PRO A 21 7.91 -5.17 -7.60
C PRO A 21 7.75 -4.58 -6.19
N TRP A 22 6.51 -4.27 -5.78
CA TRP A 22 6.24 -3.81 -4.42
C TRP A 22 6.37 -4.94 -3.42
N LEU A 23 5.96 -6.15 -3.78
CA LEU A 23 6.12 -7.33 -2.94
C LEU A 23 7.61 -7.66 -2.74
N ASP A 24 8.41 -7.60 -3.79
CA ASP A 24 9.86 -7.80 -3.74
C ASP A 24 10.51 -6.75 -2.83
N THR A 25 10.09 -5.48 -2.96
CA THR A 25 10.57 -4.38 -2.10
C THR A 25 10.25 -4.65 -0.62
N LEU A 26 9.05 -5.13 -0.30
CA LEU A 26 8.66 -5.48 1.06
C LEU A 26 9.48 -6.66 1.60
N ALA A 27 9.67 -7.70 0.79
CA ALA A 27 10.45 -8.87 1.17
C ALA A 27 11.93 -8.53 1.45
N SER A 28 12.53 -7.65 0.63
CA SER A 28 13.93 -7.26 0.78
C SER A 28 14.16 -6.22 1.88
N ASN A 29 13.26 -5.25 2.07
CA ASN A 29 13.51 -4.08 2.93
C ASN A 29 12.72 -4.10 4.25
N VAL A 30 11.72 -4.97 4.38
CA VAL A 30 10.86 -5.04 5.57
C VAL A 30 10.81 -6.48 6.11
N PRO A 31 11.84 -6.95 6.84
CA PRO A 31 11.92 -8.34 7.33
C PRO A 31 10.71 -8.79 8.17
N LEU A 32 10.03 -7.85 8.82
CA LEU A 32 8.81 -8.10 9.60
C LEU A 32 7.64 -8.55 8.72
N TYR A 33 7.61 -8.17 7.43
CA TYR A 33 6.53 -8.53 6.50
C TYR A 33 6.34 -10.04 6.40
N GLU A 34 7.44 -10.80 6.32
CA GLU A 34 7.42 -12.27 6.27
C GLU A 34 7.06 -12.93 7.60
N ARG A 35 7.08 -12.19 8.71
CA ARG A 35 6.64 -12.70 10.02
C ARG A 35 5.18 -12.43 10.30
N LEU A 36 4.52 -11.59 9.50
CA LEU A 36 3.12 -11.28 9.69
C LEU A 36 2.24 -12.49 9.34
N PRO A 37 1.18 -12.74 10.13
CA PRO A 37 0.10 -13.65 9.73
C PRO A 37 -0.47 -13.28 8.36
N HIS A 38 -0.97 -14.26 7.62
CA HIS A 38 -1.49 -14.06 6.26
C HIS A 38 -2.52 -12.92 6.18
N GLU A 39 -3.48 -12.90 7.11
CA GLU A 39 -4.50 -11.85 7.21
C GLU A 39 -3.91 -10.44 7.39
N ALA A 40 -2.84 -10.31 8.18
CA ALA A 40 -2.16 -9.05 8.40
C ALA A 40 -1.41 -8.59 7.15
N ARG A 41 -0.81 -9.52 6.39
CA ARG A 41 -0.18 -9.21 5.10
C ARG A 41 -1.22 -8.71 4.08
N VAL A 42 -2.39 -9.34 4.01
CA VAL A 42 -3.49 -8.90 3.12
C VAL A 42 -3.96 -7.50 3.51
N ARG A 43 -4.20 -7.25 4.80
CA ARG A 43 -4.59 -5.91 5.31
C ARG A 43 -3.53 -4.85 5.01
N LEU A 44 -2.25 -5.17 5.23
CA LEU A 44 -1.14 -4.27 4.96
C LEU A 44 -1.04 -3.91 3.48
N LYS A 45 -1.13 -4.89 2.58
CA LYS A 45 -1.14 -4.66 1.12
C LYS A 45 -2.25 -3.69 0.71
N GLY A 46 -3.48 -3.88 1.23
CA GLY A 46 -4.59 -2.96 0.99
C GLY A 46 -4.38 -1.56 1.57
N HIS A 47 -3.67 -1.42 2.69
CA HIS A 47 -3.30 -0.11 3.22
C HIS A 47 -2.24 0.58 2.36
N ILE A 48 -1.22 -0.16 1.90
CA ILE A 48 -0.16 0.36 1.03
C ILE A 48 -0.76 0.89 -0.28
N GLN A 49 -1.63 0.14 -0.94
CA GLN A 49 -2.28 0.58 -2.18
C GLN A 49 -3.04 1.91 -2.00
N VAL A 50 -3.82 2.03 -0.92
CA VAL A 50 -4.53 3.27 -0.61
C VAL A 50 -3.55 4.41 -0.30
N PHE A 51 -2.50 4.14 0.46
CA PHE A 51 -1.51 5.14 0.86
C PHE A 51 -0.77 5.71 -0.34
N LEU A 52 -0.23 4.84 -1.20
CA LEU A 52 0.50 5.25 -2.41
C LEU A 52 -0.41 5.95 -3.43
N HIS A 53 -1.71 5.64 -3.47
CA HIS A 53 -2.64 6.33 -4.35
C HIS A 53 -3.08 7.70 -3.78
N GLU A 54 -3.19 7.86 -2.46
CA GLU A 54 -3.68 9.10 -1.84
C GLU A 54 -2.59 10.09 -1.47
N LYS A 55 -1.32 9.67 -1.47
CA LYS A 55 -0.19 10.48 -1.03
C LYS A 55 0.81 10.67 -2.15
N THR A 56 1.28 11.90 -2.27
CA THR A 56 2.46 12.24 -3.07
C THR A 56 3.68 12.08 -2.18
N PHE A 57 4.73 11.47 -2.73
CA PHE A 57 6.03 11.38 -2.09
C PHE A 57 6.97 12.32 -2.83
N GLU A 58 7.68 13.13 -2.07
CA GLU A 58 8.65 14.08 -2.58
C GLU A 58 9.99 13.74 -1.95
N GLY A 59 11.00 13.47 -2.78
CA GLY A 59 12.36 13.34 -2.31
C GLY A 59 12.91 14.70 -1.87
N CYS A 60 13.50 14.75 -0.67
CA CYS A 60 14.18 15.94 -0.17
C CYS A 60 15.69 15.67 -0.07
N GLY A 61 16.50 16.73 -0.13
CA GLY A 61 17.96 16.60 0.02
C GLY A 61 18.68 16.04 -1.21
N GLY A 62 18.18 16.30 -2.41
CA GLY A 62 18.76 15.82 -3.67
C GLY A 62 18.29 14.43 -4.12
N LEU A 63 17.33 13.84 -3.40
CA LEU A 63 16.62 12.63 -3.80
C LEU A 63 15.45 13.00 -4.72
N THR A 64 15.22 12.23 -5.78
CA THR A 64 14.07 12.34 -6.68
C THR A 64 13.38 11.00 -6.81
#